data_AF-A0A2H9ZUE0-F1
#
_entry.id   AF-A0A2H9ZUE0-F1
#
_cell.length_a   1.000
_cell.length_b   1.000
_cell.length_c   1.000
_cell.angle_alpha   90.00
_cell.angle_beta   90.00
_cell.angle_gamma   90.00
#
_symmetry.space_group_name_H-M   'P 1'
#
loop_
_entity.id
_entity.type
_entity.pdbx_description
1 polymer ?
#
loop_
_entity_poly.entity_id
_entity_poly.type
_entity_poly.pdbx_seq_one_letter_code
_entity_poly.pdbx_strand_id
1 'polypeptide(L)'
;MGLQAVIGCDGVHSVVAQWLGLAAPRGTGRSAIRGLGFFPDGHGYEMAIQQFISTGDLAPDFPPEFKEVVRRSDLSTLSWVTLHFRSPWSVLVCPARRGCVTVAGDAFHPMTPDLGQGGGIALEDAVVLARCLARAGSARETEEGMAQYVAARRWRAAAVIMASFFSGFVQQASGGPLTRLVKLI
;
A
#
# COMPACT_ATOMS: atom_id res chain seq x y z
N MET A 1 26.50 13.99 -22.21
CA MET A 1 25.52 14.43 -21.20
C MET A 1 24.67 13.23 -20.83
N GLY A 2 24.68 12.87 -19.54
CA GLY A 2 24.18 11.60 -19.05
C GLY A 2 22.66 11.49 -19.02
N LEU A 3 22.17 10.27 -19.23
CA LEU A 3 20.78 9.88 -19.03
C LEU A 3 20.36 10.23 -17.59
N GLN A 4 19.32 11.03 -17.41
CA GLN A 4 18.75 11.29 -16.08
C GLN A 4 17.28 10.88 -16.09
N ALA A 5 17.03 9.66 -15.62
CA ALA A 5 15.70 9.17 -15.30
C ALA A 5 15.33 9.58 -13.87
N VAL A 6 14.08 9.96 -13.63
CA VAL A 6 13.56 10.24 -12.29
C VAL A 6 12.38 9.32 -12.01
N ILE A 7 12.45 8.57 -10.91
CA ILE A 7 11.39 7.67 -10.47
C ILE A 7 10.95 8.15 -9.08
N GLY A 8 9.75 8.72 -8.99
CA GLY A 8 9.17 9.14 -7.72
C GLY A 8 8.71 7.93 -6.91
N CYS A 9 9.38 7.68 -5.78
CA CYS A 9 9.06 6.64 -4.81
C CYS A 9 8.80 7.25 -3.42
N ASP A 10 8.28 8.46 -3.38
CA ASP A 10 8.10 9.33 -2.21
C ASP A 10 6.76 9.08 -1.47
N GLY A 11 6.17 7.91 -1.67
CA GLY A 11 5.05 7.40 -0.89
C GLY A 11 3.69 8.02 -1.24
N VAL A 12 2.72 7.82 -0.35
CA VAL A 12 1.31 8.17 -0.56
C VAL A 12 1.11 9.64 -0.95
N HIS A 13 1.87 10.56 -0.35
CA HIS A 13 1.77 12.00 -0.56
C HIS A 13 2.75 12.52 -1.63
N SER A 14 3.03 11.71 -2.64
CA SER A 14 4.06 11.99 -3.64
C SER A 14 3.86 13.32 -4.37
N VAL A 15 4.91 14.16 -4.32
CA VAL A 15 4.97 15.43 -5.05
C VAL A 15 5.18 15.18 -6.54
N VAL A 16 5.90 14.12 -6.89
CA VAL A 16 6.13 13.71 -8.28
C VAL A 16 4.83 13.25 -8.92
N ALA A 17 4.04 12.45 -8.19
CA ALA A 17 2.74 12.00 -8.68
C ALA A 17 1.78 13.16 -8.91
N GLN A 18 1.75 14.13 -7.99
CA GLN A 18 0.96 15.35 -8.15
C GLN A 18 1.39 16.14 -9.38
N TRP A 19 2.70 16.31 -9.59
CA TRP A 19 3.24 16.98 -10.77
C TRP A 19 2.91 16.26 -12.08
N LEU A 20 2.81 14.93 -12.06
CA LEU A 20 2.37 14.10 -13.19
C LEU A 20 0.85 14.13 -13.41
N GLY A 21 0.08 14.79 -12.55
CA GLY A 21 -1.38 14.90 -12.66
C GLY A 21 -2.14 13.68 -12.16
N LEU A 22 -1.52 12.82 -11.34
CA LEU A 22 -2.24 11.76 -10.64
C LEU A 22 -3.14 12.39 -9.56
N ALA A 23 -4.37 11.88 -9.45
CA ALA A 23 -5.29 12.35 -8.43
C ALA A 23 -4.73 12.10 -7.02
N ALA A 24 -4.95 13.06 -6.12
CA ALA A 24 -4.58 12.92 -4.73
C ALA A 24 -5.22 11.65 -4.11
N PRO A 25 -4.52 10.92 -3.24
CA PRO A 25 -5.10 9.82 -2.50
C PRO A 25 -6.30 10.29 -1.65
N ARG A 26 -7.28 9.42 -1.49
CA ARG A 26 -8.46 9.64 -0.67
C ARG A 26 -8.34 8.85 0.62
N GLY A 27 -8.66 9.49 1.73
CA GLY A 27 -8.85 8.81 3.01
C GLY A 27 -10.05 7.86 2.93
N THR A 28 -9.93 6.70 3.56
CA THR A 28 -11.01 5.71 3.63
C THR A 28 -11.93 5.94 4.83
N GLY A 29 -11.59 6.88 5.74
CA GLY A 29 -12.20 7.00 7.06
C GLY A 29 -11.73 5.94 8.06
N ARG A 30 -10.87 5.01 7.61
CA ARG A 30 -10.29 3.93 8.42
C ARG A 30 -8.88 4.26 8.83
N SER A 31 -8.46 3.70 9.96
CA SER A 31 -7.08 3.82 10.45
C SER A 31 -6.54 2.45 10.80
N ALA A 32 -5.23 2.31 10.83
CA ALA A 32 -4.56 1.17 11.41
C ALA A 32 -3.68 1.62 12.58
N ILE A 33 -3.61 0.78 13.60
CA ILE A 33 -2.61 0.86 14.65
C ILE A 33 -1.65 -0.30 14.40
N ARG A 34 -0.35 -0.03 14.44
CA ARG A 34 0.69 -1.06 14.41
C ARG A 34 1.55 -0.92 15.65
N GLY A 35 2.02 -2.03 16.19
CA GLY A 35 2.91 -2.09 17.32
C GLY A 35 3.59 -3.44 17.39
N LEU A 36 4.69 -3.51 18.12
CA LEU A 36 5.44 -4.75 18.33
C LEU A 36 5.20 -5.25 19.75
N GLY A 37 4.77 -6.51 19.87
CA GLY A 37 4.70 -7.22 21.15
C GLY A 37 6.07 -7.75 21.56
N PHE A 38 6.44 -7.60 22.84
CA PHE A 38 7.71 -8.08 23.37
C PHE A 38 7.56 -9.40 24.15
N PHE A 39 8.24 -10.44 23.68
CA PHE A 39 8.24 -11.79 24.25
C PHE A 39 9.67 -12.31 24.38
N PRO A 40 10.39 -11.99 25.47
CA PRO A 40 11.82 -12.29 25.61
C PRO A 40 12.12 -13.79 25.59
N ASP A 41 11.21 -14.60 26.09
CA ASP A 41 11.34 -16.06 26.17
C ASP A 41 10.61 -16.79 25.01
N GLY A 42 10.15 -16.04 24.01
CA GLY A 42 9.28 -16.53 22.93
C GLY A 42 7.79 -16.44 23.28
N HIS A 43 6.95 -16.36 22.25
CA HIS A 43 5.50 -16.13 22.42
C HIS A 43 4.65 -17.41 22.46
N GLY A 44 5.20 -18.57 22.10
CA GLY A 44 4.50 -19.86 22.13
C GLY A 44 3.36 -20.04 21.11
N TYR A 45 2.90 -18.98 20.44
CA TYR A 45 1.94 -19.07 19.32
C TYR A 45 2.52 -19.76 18.07
N GLU A 46 1.60 -20.29 17.25
CA GLU A 46 1.93 -20.80 15.92
C GLU A 46 2.59 -19.72 15.04
N MET A 47 3.62 -20.10 14.29
CA MET A 47 4.31 -19.22 13.33
C MET A 47 3.48 -19.05 12.05
N ALA A 48 2.29 -18.47 12.20
CA ALA A 48 1.32 -18.22 11.14
C ALA A 48 0.73 -16.82 11.29
N ILE A 49 0.26 -16.24 10.18
CA ILE A 49 -0.50 -14.99 10.22
C ILE A 49 -1.87 -15.31 10.82
N GLN A 50 -2.16 -14.71 11.97
CA GLN A 50 -3.47 -14.80 12.60
C GLN A 50 -4.24 -13.50 12.36
N GLN A 51 -5.48 -13.63 11.87
CA GLN A 51 -6.36 -12.49 11.63
C GLN A 51 -7.63 -12.64 12.46
N PHE A 52 -7.88 -11.65 13.30
CA PHE A 52 -9.09 -11.56 14.10
C PHE A 52 -9.95 -10.41 13.59
N ILE A 53 -11.23 -10.68 13.33
CA ILE A 53 -12.20 -9.71 12.83
C ILE A 53 -13.34 -9.66 13.84
N SER A 54 -13.70 -8.46 14.29
CA SER A 54 -14.80 -8.24 15.23
C SER A 54 -15.71 -7.11 14.74
N THR A 55 -16.99 -7.21 15.10
CA THR A 55 -18.04 -6.24 14.83
C THR A 55 -18.51 -5.63 16.15
N GLY A 56 -17.86 -4.56 16.63
CA GLY A 56 -18.21 -3.94 17.91
C GLY A 56 -17.05 -3.22 18.58
N ASP A 57 -17.17 -2.97 19.87
CA ASP A 57 -16.11 -2.38 20.68
C ASP A 57 -14.85 -3.27 20.65
N LEU A 58 -13.69 -2.64 20.50
CA LEU A 58 -12.40 -3.25 20.16
C LEU A 58 -11.84 -4.27 21.17
N ALA A 59 -12.52 -4.54 22.28
CA ALA A 59 -11.90 -5.18 23.44
C ALA A 59 -12.61 -6.44 23.96
N PRO A 60 -13.95 -6.53 24.08
CA PRO A 60 -14.56 -7.65 24.79
C PRO A 60 -14.43 -8.98 24.04
N ASP A 61 -14.67 -8.98 22.73
CA ASP A 61 -14.88 -10.20 21.95
C ASP A 61 -13.60 -10.81 21.38
N PHE A 62 -12.46 -10.13 21.51
CA PHE A 62 -11.19 -10.68 21.02
C PHE A 62 -10.69 -11.82 21.92
N PRO A 63 -10.07 -12.86 21.32
CA PRO A 63 -9.47 -13.96 22.08
C PRO A 63 -8.40 -13.50 23.09
N PRO A 64 -8.16 -14.27 24.16
CA PRO A 64 -7.14 -13.95 25.17
C PRO A 64 -5.75 -13.72 24.58
N GLU A 65 -5.40 -14.44 23.51
CA GLU A 65 -4.09 -14.34 22.85
C GLU A 65 -3.89 -12.94 22.24
N PHE A 66 -4.90 -12.40 21.57
CA PHE A 66 -4.87 -11.05 21.03
C PHE A 66 -4.72 -10.00 22.14
N LYS A 67 -5.49 -10.17 23.24
CA LYS A 67 -5.43 -9.25 24.38
C LYS A 67 -4.06 -9.25 25.03
N GLU A 68 -3.39 -10.39 25.10
CA GLU A 68 -2.04 -10.49 25.65
C GLU A 68 -0.99 -9.81 24.75
N VAL A 69 -1.07 -10.01 23.43
CA VAL A 69 -0.21 -9.30 22.47
C VAL A 69 -0.37 -7.78 22.62
N VAL A 70 -1.61 -7.30 22.76
CA VAL A 70 -1.89 -5.88 22.99
C VAL A 70 -1.27 -5.39 24.31
N ARG A 71 -1.40 -6.15 25.41
CA ARG A 71 -0.80 -5.79 26.71
C ARG A 71 0.73 -5.77 26.69
N ARG A 72 1.35 -6.65 25.90
CA ARG A 72 2.80 -6.75 25.74
C ARG A 72 3.36 -5.86 24.63
N SER A 73 2.51 -5.08 23.98
CA SER A 73 2.95 -4.14 22.94
C SER A 73 3.76 -3.01 23.57
N ASP A 74 4.94 -2.75 23.03
CA ASP A 74 5.74 -1.60 23.39
C ASP A 74 5.07 -0.33 22.83
N LEU A 75 4.57 0.52 23.73
CA LEU A 75 3.89 1.76 23.37
C LEU A 75 4.77 2.71 22.54
N SER A 76 6.09 2.64 22.69
CA SER A 76 7.03 3.45 21.91
C SER A 76 7.08 3.04 20.43
N THR A 77 6.64 1.82 20.11
CA THR A 77 6.56 1.30 18.73
C THR A 77 5.20 1.57 18.08
N LEU A 78 4.24 2.09 18.84
CA LEU A 78 2.90 2.32 18.33
C LEU A 78 2.90 3.41 17.26
N SER A 79 2.36 3.06 16.11
CA SER A 79 2.07 4.00 15.04
C SER A 79 0.60 3.95 14.69
N TRP A 80 0.02 5.14 14.49
CA TRP A 80 -1.35 5.30 14.03
C TRP A 80 -1.33 5.93 12.65
N VAL A 81 -1.99 5.27 11.69
CA VAL A 81 -1.98 5.71 10.29
C VAL A 81 -3.38 5.69 9.71
N THR A 82 -3.77 6.79 9.08
CA THR A 82 -5.01 6.85 8.30
C THR A 82 -4.80 6.10 6.98
N LEU A 83 -5.75 5.22 6.66
CA LEU A 83 -5.68 4.40 5.46
C LEU A 83 -6.16 5.21 4.26
N HIS A 84 -5.29 5.31 3.26
CA HIS A 84 -5.52 6.04 2.02
C HIS A 84 -5.49 5.08 0.82
N PHE A 85 -6.15 5.49 -0.26
CA PHE A 85 -6.01 4.84 -1.55
C PHE A 85 -6.11 5.86 -2.68
N ARG A 86 -5.51 5.57 -3.82
CA ARG A 86 -5.74 6.36 -5.04
C ARG A 86 -6.86 5.74 -5.86
N SER A 87 -7.72 6.58 -6.44
CA SER A 87 -8.77 6.11 -7.35
C SER A 87 -8.19 5.24 -8.47
N PRO A 88 -8.71 4.01 -8.69
CA PRO A 88 -8.27 3.14 -9.80
C PRO A 88 -8.34 3.84 -11.15
N TRP A 89 -9.35 4.69 -11.36
CA TRP A 89 -9.47 5.46 -12.59
C TRP A 89 -8.28 6.37 -12.83
N SER A 90 -7.77 7.04 -11.80
CA SER A 90 -6.58 7.88 -11.93
C SER A 90 -5.35 7.06 -12.34
N VAL A 91 -5.21 5.83 -11.85
CA VAL A 91 -4.08 4.95 -12.20
C VAL A 91 -4.20 4.44 -13.64
N LEU A 92 -5.42 4.18 -14.11
CA LEU A 92 -5.67 3.67 -15.46
C LEU A 92 -5.51 4.74 -16.55
N VAL A 93 -6.01 5.95 -16.31
CA VAL A 93 -6.15 6.99 -17.34
C VAL A 93 -5.05 8.05 -17.30
N CYS A 94 -4.44 8.31 -16.14
CA CYS A 94 -3.34 9.27 -16.07
C CYS A 94 -2.11 8.69 -16.80
N PRO A 95 -1.38 9.50 -17.58
CA PRO A 95 -0.14 9.04 -18.21
C PRO A 95 0.90 8.51 -17.22
N ALA A 96 0.88 9.00 -15.96
CA ALA A 96 1.82 8.65 -14.88
C ALA A 96 3.31 8.74 -15.29
N ARG A 97 3.59 9.54 -16.32
CA ARG A 97 4.93 9.81 -16.85
C ARG A 97 4.94 11.12 -17.63
N ARG A 98 6.07 11.81 -17.62
CA ARG A 98 6.32 13.02 -18.42
C ARG A 98 7.82 13.13 -18.66
N GLY A 99 8.24 13.10 -19.92
CA GLY A 99 9.65 12.94 -20.25
C GLY A 99 10.22 11.67 -19.60
N CYS A 100 11.45 11.76 -19.10
CA CYS A 100 12.15 10.67 -18.39
C CYS A 100 11.73 10.54 -16.90
N VAL A 101 10.54 11.04 -16.54
CA VAL A 101 10.01 11.02 -15.16
C VAL A 101 8.81 10.10 -15.06
N THR A 102 8.77 9.24 -14.04
CA THR A 102 7.59 8.42 -13.67
C THR A 102 7.50 8.25 -12.15
N VAL A 103 6.56 7.44 -11.67
CA VAL A 103 6.37 7.10 -10.24
C VAL A 103 6.20 5.59 -10.06
N ALA A 104 6.56 5.07 -8.89
CA ALA A 104 6.39 3.66 -8.52
C ALA A 104 5.98 3.50 -7.05
N GLY A 105 5.49 2.31 -6.70
CA GLY A 105 5.04 2.04 -5.33
C GLY A 105 3.85 2.91 -4.93
N ASP A 106 3.79 3.29 -3.65
CA ASP A 106 2.70 4.12 -3.10
C ASP A 106 2.63 5.52 -3.74
N ALA A 107 3.66 5.97 -4.43
CA ALA A 107 3.59 7.19 -5.23
C ALA A 107 2.69 7.00 -6.46
N PHE A 108 2.58 5.79 -7.01
CA PHE A 108 1.74 5.47 -8.17
C PHE A 108 0.38 4.91 -7.77
N HIS A 109 0.35 3.94 -6.85
CA HIS A 109 -0.84 3.12 -6.56
C HIS A 109 -1.06 2.87 -5.05
N PRO A 110 -1.09 3.93 -4.21
CA PRO A 110 -1.34 3.75 -2.80
C PRO A 110 -2.70 3.05 -2.61
N MET A 111 -2.71 2.05 -1.73
CA MET A 111 -3.84 1.15 -1.53
C MET A 111 -4.03 0.83 -0.06
N THR A 112 -5.19 0.30 0.27
CA THR A 112 -5.47 -0.13 1.64
C THR A 112 -4.73 -1.43 1.96
N PRO A 113 -4.28 -1.64 3.21
CA PRO A 113 -3.44 -2.79 3.59
C PRO A 113 -4.24 -4.09 3.77
N ASP A 114 -5.50 -4.13 3.35
CA ASP A 114 -6.43 -5.22 3.63
C ASP A 114 -5.93 -6.56 3.06
N LEU A 115 -5.27 -6.55 1.89
CA LEU A 115 -4.63 -7.72 1.27
C LEU A 115 -3.12 -7.85 1.54
N GLY A 116 -2.49 -6.88 2.22
CA GLY A 116 -1.05 -6.88 2.46
C GLY A 116 -0.18 -6.77 1.20
N GLN A 117 -0.72 -6.30 0.07
CA GLN A 117 -0.05 -6.38 -1.23
C GLN A 117 0.82 -5.17 -1.60
N GLY A 118 0.76 -4.05 -0.86
CA GLY A 118 1.42 -2.80 -1.24
C GLY A 118 2.94 -2.96 -1.48
N GLY A 119 3.64 -3.56 -0.52
CA GLY A 119 5.08 -3.82 -0.64
C GLY A 119 5.43 -4.78 -1.78
N GLY A 120 4.68 -5.87 -1.93
CA GLY A 120 4.89 -6.83 -3.01
C GLY A 120 4.73 -6.20 -4.40
N ILE A 121 3.70 -5.37 -4.58
CA ILE A 121 3.47 -4.67 -5.85
C ILE A 121 4.56 -3.62 -6.12
N ALA A 122 5.10 -2.96 -5.10
CA ALA A 122 6.23 -2.03 -5.27
C ALA A 122 7.51 -2.76 -5.73
N LEU A 123 7.73 -3.99 -5.26
CA LEU A 123 8.82 -4.84 -5.75
C LEU A 123 8.59 -5.29 -7.20
N GLU A 124 7.35 -5.67 -7.55
CA GLU A 124 6.99 -5.96 -8.94
C GLU A 124 7.29 -4.75 -9.85
N ASP A 125 6.99 -3.53 -9.39
CA ASP A 125 7.29 -2.31 -10.14
C ASP A 125 8.78 -2.13 -10.38
N ALA A 126 9.62 -2.34 -9.35
CA ALA A 126 11.07 -2.24 -9.49
C ALA A 126 11.61 -3.21 -10.55
N VAL A 127 11.12 -4.46 -10.55
CA VAL A 127 11.50 -5.47 -11.54
C VAL A 127 11.05 -5.07 -12.95
N VAL A 128 9.81 -4.58 -13.12
CA VAL A 128 9.31 -4.18 -14.44
C VAL A 128 10.02 -2.92 -14.94
N LEU A 129 10.27 -1.92 -14.08
CA LEU A 129 11.07 -0.74 -14.41
C LEU A 129 12.46 -1.14 -14.90
N ALA A 130 13.17 -1.99 -14.14
CA ALA A 130 14.50 -2.45 -14.50
C ALA A 130 14.51 -3.12 -15.89
N ARG A 131 13.50 -3.95 -16.18
CA ARG A 131 13.36 -4.61 -17.50
C ARG A 131 13.09 -3.61 -18.62
N CYS A 132 12.17 -2.67 -18.43
CA CYS A 132 11.82 -1.68 -19.44
C CYS A 132 12.95 -0.69 -19.72
N LEU A 133 13.82 -0.43 -18.74
CA LEU A 133 14.94 0.50 -18.87
C LEU A 133 16.28 -0.17 -19.20
N ALA A 134 16.35 -1.50 -19.21
CA ALA A 134 17.60 -2.26 -19.32
C ALA A 134 18.45 -1.93 -20.56
N ARG A 135 17.83 -1.47 -21.65
CA ARG A 135 18.50 -1.14 -22.91
C ARG A 135 18.47 0.35 -23.26
N ALA A 136 17.99 1.21 -22.36
CA ALA A 136 17.89 2.63 -22.63
C ALA A 136 19.28 3.27 -22.63
N GLY A 137 19.75 3.73 -23.80
CA GLY A 137 21.00 4.48 -23.96
C GLY A 137 20.78 5.97 -24.22
N SER A 138 19.55 6.37 -24.53
CA SER A 138 19.15 7.73 -24.86
C SER A 138 17.88 8.18 -24.11
N ALA A 139 17.67 9.49 -24.01
CA ALA A 139 16.48 10.04 -23.37
C ALA A 139 15.20 9.47 -24.00
N ARG A 140 15.14 9.40 -25.34
CA ARG A 140 14.01 8.81 -26.07
C ARG A 140 13.72 7.36 -25.65
N GLU A 141 14.75 6.52 -25.57
CA GLU A 141 14.58 5.12 -25.15
C GLU A 141 14.19 5.02 -23.67
N THR A 142 14.64 5.96 -22.83
CA THR A 142 14.22 6.04 -21.43
C THR A 142 12.73 6.36 -21.33
N GLU A 143 12.25 7.36 -22.07
CA GLU A 143 10.83 7.72 -22.10
C GLU A 143 9.97 6.56 -22.59
N GLU A 144 10.44 5.84 -23.60
CA GLU A 144 9.77 4.65 -24.13
C GLU A 144 9.72 3.52 -23.08
N GLY A 145 10.83 3.26 -22.39
CA GLY A 145 10.86 2.32 -21.27
C GLY A 145 9.90 2.70 -20.14
N MET A 146 9.83 3.98 -19.76
CA MET A 146 8.85 4.45 -18.77
C MET A 146 7.41 4.24 -19.25
N ALA A 147 7.12 4.49 -20.53
CA ALA A 147 5.81 4.26 -21.10
C ALA A 147 5.43 2.76 -21.06
N GLN A 148 6.38 1.87 -21.38
CA GLN A 148 6.19 0.42 -21.29
C GLN A 148 5.93 -0.03 -19.86
N TYR A 149 6.68 0.50 -18.88
CA TYR A 149 6.45 0.24 -17.46
C TYR A 149 5.02 0.64 -17.05
N VAL A 150 4.59 1.87 -17.30
CA VAL A 150 3.26 2.34 -16.89
C VAL A 150 2.16 1.52 -17.58
N ALA A 151 2.33 1.17 -18.85
CA ALA A 151 1.39 0.33 -19.58
C ALA A 151 1.26 -1.07 -18.95
N ALA A 152 2.38 -1.70 -18.60
CA ALA A 152 2.40 -3.03 -17.98
C ALA A 152 1.80 -3.03 -16.55
N ARG A 153 1.93 -1.93 -15.81
CA ARG A 153 1.59 -1.89 -14.38
C ARG A 153 0.21 -1.35 -14.06
N ARG A 154 -0.37 -0.45 -14.86
CA ARG A 154 -1.62 0.24 -14.52
C ARG A 154 -2.79 -0.69 -14.18
N TRP A 155 -2.97 -1.77 -14.95
CA TRP A 155 -4.07 -2.71 -14.74
C TRP A 155 -3.86 -3.56 -13.48
N ARG A 156 -2.62 -4.04 -13.28
CA ARG A 156 -2.24 -4.78 -12.08
C ARG A 156 -2.44 -3.93 -10.81
N ALA A 157 -1.96 -2.69 -10.84
CA ALA A 157 -2.13 -1.73 -9.76
C ALA A 157 -3.61 -1.43 -9.47
N ALA A 158 -4.38 -1.08 -10.51
CA ALA A 158 -5.81 -0.80 -10.36
C ALA A 158 -6.59 -2.01 -9.80
N ALA A 159 -6.29 -3.22 -10.26
CA ALA A 159 -6.94 -4.43 -9.78
C ALA A 159 -6.70 -4.66 -8.29
N VAL A 160 -5.46 -4.46 -7.80
CA VAL A 160 -5.14 -4.66 -6.38
C VAL A 160 -5.70 -3.55 -5.51
N ILE A 161 -5.73 -2.30 -5.98
CA ILE A 161 -6.43 -1.22 -5.26
C ILE A 161 -7.90 -1.61 -5.04
N MET A 162 -8.59 -2.03 -6.10
CA MET A 162 -10.00 -2.42 -6.03
C MET A 162 -10.21 -3.64 -5.11
N ALA A 163 -9.40 -4.68 -5.28
CA ALA A 163 -9.50 -5.89 -4.47
C ALA A 163 -9.21 -5.61 -2.99
N SER A 164 -8.23 -4.74 -2.69
CA SER A 164 -7.91 -4.35 -1.31
C SER A 164 -9.04 -3.54 -0.69
N PHE A 165 -9.59 -2.57 -1.43
CA PHE A 165 -10.73 -1.78 -0.96
C PHE A 165 -11.95 -2.66 -0.70
N PHE A 166 -12.28 -3.57 -1.62
CA PHE A 166 -13.42 -4.47 -1.47
C PHE A 166 -13.23 -5.48 -0.33
N SER A 167 -12.02 -6.03 -0.18
CA SER A 167 -11.69 -6.89 0.96
C SER A 167 -11.89 -6.17 2.28
N GLY A 168 -11.40 -4.92 2.38
CA GLY A 168 -11.62 -4.09 3.55
C GLY A 168 -13.10 -3.80 3.80
N PHE A 169 -13.87 -3.54 2.74
CA PHE A 169 -15.31 -3.36 2.83
C PHE A 169 -15.98 -4.62 3.37
N VAL A 170 -15.70 -5.81 2.84
CA VAL A 170 -16.30 -7.07 3.31
C VAL A 170 -15.93 -7.34 4.77
N GLN A 171 -14.66 -7.17 5.15
CA GLN A 171 -14.20 -7.35 6.52
C GLN A 171 -14.93 -6.45 7.53
N GLN A 172 -15.46 -5.31 7.09
CA GLN A 172 -16.21 -4.37 7.93
C GLN A 172 -17.72 -4.46 7.77
N ALA A 173 -18.23 -4.69 6.55
CA ALA A 173 -19.65 -4.73 6.21
C ALA A 173 -20.36 -5.97 6.77
N SER A 174 -19.60 -6.97 7.23
CA SER A 174 -20.12 -8.01 8.11
C SER A 174 -20.61 -7.47 9.47
N GLY A 175 -20.52 -6.16 9.76
CA GLY A 175 -21.18 -5.48 10.88
C GLY A 175 -21.53 -4.00 10.58
N GLY A 176 -22.62 -3.50 11.19
CA GLY A 176 -23.21 -2.16 10.96
C GLY A 176 -22.32 -0.92 11.28
N PRO A 177 -22.89 0.30 11.21
CA PRO A 177 -22.14 1.53 10.90
C PRO A 177 -21.24 1.98 12.05
N LEU A 178 -20.00 2.34 11.70
CA LEU A 178 -18.85 2.72 12.55
C LEU A 178 -18.04 1.57 13.16
N THR A 179 -17.52 0.69 12.30
CA THR A 179 -16.43 -0.24 12.65
C THR A 179 -15.06 0.45 12.51
N ARG A 180 -14.31 0.54 13.61
CA ARG A 180 -12.87 0.84 13.60
C ARG A 180 -12.12 -0.49 13.45
N LEU A 181 -11.47 -0.69 12.31
CA LEU A 181 -10.62 -1.87 12.09
C LEU A 181 -9.27 -1.66 12.80
N VAL A 182 -8.95 -2.49 13.80
CA VAL A 182 -7.57 -2.61 14.31
C VAL A 182 -6.96 -3.87 13.69
N LYS A 183 -6.20 -3.67 12.61
CA LYS A 183 -5.36 -4.71 12.02
C LYS A 183 -3.95 -4.55 12.57
N LEU A 184 -3.60 -5.33 13.58
CA LEU A 184 -2.22 -5.51 14.02
C LEU A 184 -1.57 -6.51 13.05
N ILE A 185 -0.50 -6.06 12.38
CA ILE A 185 0.33 -6.87 11.48
C ILE A 185 1.67 -7.02 12.20
#